data_AF-A0A842NUK2-F1
#
_entry.id   AF-A0A842NUK2-F1
#
_cell.length_a   1.000
_cell.length_b   1.000
_cell.length_c   1.000
_cell.angle_alpha   90.00
_cell.angle_beta   90.00
_cell.angle_gamma   90.00
#
_symmetry.space_group_name_H-M   'P 1'
#
loop_
_entity.id
_entity.type
_entity.pdbx_description
1 polymer ?
#
loop_
_entity_poly.entity_id
_entity_poly.type
_entity_poly.pdbx_seq_one_letter_code
_entity_poly.pdbx_strand_id
1 'polypeptide(L)'
;MNKILVSGKVEGIVLKSNDPINFLGTVDKKTGIISDKKHPLFEKAIKDTILVFPSGVGSSVGAYTIYSIKSNNVAPLAMICKKADLTVATGCAL
;
A
#
# COMPACT_ATOMS: atom_id res chain seq x y z
N MET A 1 -1.18 -19.63 8.26
CA MET A 1 -0.92 -18.77 9.44
C MET A 1 -0.87 -17.33 8.99
N ASN A 2 -1.67 -16.45 9.60
CA ASN A 2 -1.57 -15.01 9.36
C ASN A 2 -0.44 -14.45 10.22
N LYS A 3 0.57 -13.82 9.59
CA LYS A 3 1.73 -13.25 10.29
C LYS A 3 1.58 -11.74 10.36
N ILE A 4 1.74 -11.18 11.55
CA ILE A 4 1.82 -9.73 11.76
C ILE A 4 3.29 -9.34 11.61
N LEU A 5 3.58 -8.40 10.70
CA LEU A 5 4.94 -7.86 10.50
C LEU A 5 5.15 -6.55 11.26
N VAL A 6 4.13 -5.70 11.28
CA VAL A 6 4.10 -4.43 12.02
C VAL A 6 2.81 -4.41 12.85
N SER A 7 2.92 -4.16 14.15
CA SER A 7 1.77 -4.19 15.08
C SER A 7 0.95 -2.91 15.00
N GLY A 8 -0.37 -3.03 15.12
CA GLY A 8 -1.30 -1.90 15.19
C GLY A 8 -2.75 -2.37 15.28
N LYS A 9 -3.67 -1.44 15.55
CA LYS A 9 -5.12 -1.69 15.56
C LYS A 9 -5.85 -0.51 14.92
N VAL A 10 -6.66 -0.78 13.92
CA VAL A 10 -7.45 0.20 13.16
C VAL A 10 -8.76 -0.43 12.70
N GLU A 11 -9.73 0.40 12.36
CA GLU A 11 -10.98 0.04 11.69
C GLU A 11 -11.15 0.92 10.47
N GLY A 12 -11.66 0.38 9.37
CA GLY A 12 -11.82 1.14 8.13
C GLY A 12 -12.39 0.32 6.98
N ILE A 13 -12.62 0.99 5.86
CA ILE A 13 -13.20 0.39 4.66
C ILE A 13 -12.12 -0.40 3.91
N VAL A 14 -12.46 -1.63 3.51
CA VAL A 14 -11.57 -2.47 2.70
C VAL A 14 -11.52 -1.96 1.27
N LEU A 15 -10.32 -1.61 0.80
CA LEU A 15 -10.02 -1.42 -0.61
C LEU A 15 -9.19 -2.62 -1.08
N LYS A 16 -9.82 -3.50 -1.86
CA LYS A 16 -9.20 -4.76 -2.28
C LYS A 16 -8.79 -4.72 -3.76
N SER A 17 -7.56 -5.12 -4.04
CA SER A 17 -7.08 -5.51 -5.37
C SER A 17 -6.84 -7.01 -5.42
N ASN A 18 -7.16 -7.65 -6.55
CA ASN A 18 -6.67 -9.00 -6.84
C ASN A 18 -5.28 -8.98 -7.51
N ASP A 19 -4.79 -7.80 -7.88
CA ASP A 19 -3.54 -7.60 -8.60
C ASP A 19 -2.46 -7.00 -7.67
N PRO A 20 -1.17 -7.33 -7.88
CA PRO A 20 -0.07 -6.74 -7.12
C PRO A 20 0.03 -5.23 -7.29
N ILE A 21 0.50 -4.53 -6.25
CA ILE A 21 0.65 -3.07 -6.28
C ILE A 21 2.13 -2.72 -6.41
N ASN A 22 2.46 -1.89 -7.40
CA ASN A 22 3.77 -1.26 -7.52
C ASN A 22 3.77 0.10 -6.81
N PHE A 23 4.21 0.13 -5.56
CA PHE A 23 4.26 1.38 -4.78
C PHE A 23 5.21 2.43 -5.37
N LEU A 24 6.19 2.06 -6.20
CA LEU A 24 7.09 3.05 -6.80
C LEU A 24 6.42 3.83 -7.95
N GLY A 25 5.68 3.14 -8.82
CA GLY A 25 5.15 3.72 -10.06
C GLY A 25 3.64 3.97 -10.09
N THR A 26 2.87 3.27 -9.25
CA THR A 26 1.41 3.21 -9.38
C THR A 26 0.67 4.13 -8.41
N VAL A 27 1.32 4.62 -7.34
CA VAL A 27 0.68 5.46 -6.33
C VAL A 27 1.22 6.88 -6.40
N ASP A 28 0.34 7.85 -6.64
CA ASP A 28 0.68 9.25 -6.54
C ASP A 28 0.98 9.62 -5.08
N LYS A 29 2.19 10.11 -4.82
CA LYS A 29 2.68 10.36 -3.46
C LYS A 29 1.94 11.48 -2.73
N LYS A 30 1.36 12.42 -3.47
CA LYS A 30 0.72 13.62 -2.91
C LYS A 30 -0.75 13.37 -2.60
N THR A 31 -1.42 12.57 -3.41
CA THR A 31 -2.87 12.34 -3.35
C THR A 31 -3.24 10.96 -2.80
N GLY A 32 -2.32 9.99 -2.85
CA GLY A 32 -2.61 8.59 -2.53
C GLY A 32 -3.50 7.89 -3.56
N ILE A 33 -3.66 8.49 -4.75
CA ILE A 33 -4.47 7.91 -5.84
C ILE A 33 -3.62 6.93 -6.65
N ILE A 34 -4.23 5.81 -7.02
CA ILE A 34 -3.63 4.86 -7.96
C ILE A 34 -3.71 5.42 -9.38
N SER A 35 -2.55 5.73 -9.97
CA SER A 35 -2.40 6.44 -11.25
C SER A 35 -2.14 5.52 -12.45
N ASP A 36 -1.92 4.22 -12.22
CA ASP A 36 -1.74 3.25 -13.30
C ASP A 36 -3.09 2.87 -13.94
N LYS A 37 -3.31 3.31 -15.18
CA LYS A 37 -4.51 3.04 -15.99
C LYS A 37 -4.79 1.56 -16.20
N LYS A 38 -3.78 0.69 -16.05
CA LYS A 38 -3.92 -0.76 -16.22
C LYS A 38 -4.29 -1.46 -14.92
N HIS A 39 -4.14 -0.79 -13.78
CA HIS A 39 -4.42 -1.39 -12.48
C HIS A 39 -5.93 -1.33 -12.18
N PRO A 40 -6.55 -2.39 -11.62
CA PRO A 40 -8.00 -2.45 -11.37
C PRO A 40 -8.51 -1.38 -10.38
N LEU A 41 -7.61 -0.80 -9.60
CA LEU A 41 -7.90 0.30 -8.68
C LEU A 41 -7.56 1.68 -9.25
N PHE A 42 -7.39 1.84 -10.57
CA PHE A 42 -7.14 3.14 -11.20
C PHE A 42 -8.15 4.20 -10.69
N GLU A 43 -7.63 5.39 -10.39
CA GLU A 43 -8.36 6.54 -9.82
C GLU A 43 -8.96 6.33 -8.43
N LYS A 44 -8.67 5.21 -7.75
CA LYS A 44 -9.05 5.01 -6.34
C LYS A 44 -7.99 5.58 -5.40
N ALA A 45 -8.45 6.27 -4.38
CA ALA A 45 -7.61 6.74 -3.27
C ALA A 45 -7.42 5.61 -2.25
N ILE A 46 -6.18 5.39 -1.82
CA ILE A 46 -5.85 4.42 -0.76
C ILE A 46 -5.96 5.02 0.65
N LYS A 47 -6.03 6.35 0.74
CA LYS A 47 -6.14 7.08 2.00
C LYS A 47 -7.32 6.59 2.83
N ASP A 48 -7.09 6.42 4.14
CA ASP A 48 -8.11 6.03 5.12
C ASP A 48 -8.79 4.67 4.84
N THR A 49 -8.15 3.82 4.04
CA THR A 49 -8.62 2.46 3.73
C THR A 49 -7.79 1.37 4.40
N ILE A 50 -8.35 0.17 4.51
CA ILE A 50 -7.61 -1.07 4.73
C ILE A 50 -7.28 -1.64 3.34
N LEU A 51 -6.04 -1.46 2.90
CA LEU A 51 -5.60 -1.86 1.57
C LEU A 51 -5.24 -3.36 1.56
N VAL A 52 -5.98 -4.15 0.77
CA VAL A 52 -5.82 -5.60 0.66
C VAL A 52 -5.37 -5.98 -0.75
N PHE A 53 -4.24 -6.67 -0.88
CA PHE A 53 -3.64 -6.97 -2.18
C PHE A 53 -2.76 -8.24 -2.10
N PRO A 54 -2.46 -8.94 -3.20
CA PRO A 54 -1.67 -10.18 -3.16
C PRO A 54 -0.22 -9.97 -2.72
N SER A 55 0.49 -8.98 -3.29
CA SER A 55 1.89 -8.67 -2.97
C SER A 55 2.31 -7.28 -3.46
N GLY A 56 3.38 -6.75 -2.89
CA GLY A 56 4.13 -5.65 -3.51
C GLY A 56 4.90 -6.16 -4.73
N VAL A 57 5.13 -5.29 -5.71
CA VAL A 57 6.05 -5.53 -6.83
C VAL A 57 6.91 -4.30 -7.09
N GLY A 58 8.09 -4.50 -7.67
CA GLY A 58 9.02 -3.44 -8.02
C GLY A 58 10.32 -3.49 -7.23
N SER A 59 11.03 -2.37 -7.21
CA SER A 59 12.35 -2.24 -6.58
C SER A 59 12.25 -1.91 -5.09
N SER A 60 13.32 -2.15 -4.33
CA SER A 60 13.45 -1.80 -2.90
C SER A 60 13.17 -0.32 -2.60
N VAL A 61 13.27 0.55 -3.62
CA VAL A 61 12.96 1.98 -3.53
C VAL A 61 11.46 2.25 -3.27
N GLY A 62 10.58 1.27 -3.49
CA GLY A 62 9.13 1.40 -3.22
C GLY A 62 8.81 1.74 -1.76
N ALA A 63 9.69 1.38 -0.81
CA ALA A 63 9.52 1.68 0.62
C ALA A 63 9.50 3.19 0.87
N TYR A 64 10.27 3.97 0.10
CA TYR A 64 10.25 5.43 0.19
C TYR A 64 8.92 6.02 -0.29
N THR A 65 8.22 5.38 -1.24
CA THR A 65 6.87 5.83 -1.60
C THR A 65 5.90 5.57 -0.46
N ILE A 66 5.95 4.40 0.18
CA ILE A 66 5.10 4.08 1.35
C ILE A 66 5.34 5.11 2.46
N TYR A 67 6.60 5.43 2.75
CA TYR A 67 6.93 6.52 3.68
C TYR A 67 6.38 7.87 3.21
N SER A 68 6.54 8.22 1.94
CA SER A 68 6.08 9.51 1.39
C SER A 68 4.55 9.68 1.52
N ILE A 69 3.76 8.65 1.19
CA ILE A 69 2.29 8.72 1.32
C ILE A 69 1.87 8.83 2.79
N LYS A 70 2.65 8.24 3.71
CA LYS A 70 2.43 8.39 5.16
C LYS A 70 2.72 9.81 5.62
N SER A 71 3.89 10.37 5.28
CA SER A 71 4.25 11.75 5.62
C SER A 71 3.30 12.78 5.01
N ASN A 72 2.70 12.47 3.85
CA ASN A 72 1.73 13.32 3.18
C ASN A 72 0.28 13.12 3.69
N ASN A 73 0.04 12.30 4.71
CA ASN A 73 -1.30 12.01 5.26
C ASN A 73 -2.29 11.47 4.21
N VAL A 74 -1.79 10.65 3.27
CA VAL A 74 -2.56 9.99 2.21
C VAL A 74 -2.33 8.47 2.16
N ALA A 75 -1.75 7.91 3.22
CA ALA A 75 -1.53 6.47 3.37
C ALA A 75 -2.82 5.71 3.75
N PRO A 76 -2.88 4.40 3.46
CA PRO A 76 -3.91 3.54 4.03
C PRO A 76 -3.74 3.42 5.56
N LEU A 77 -4.82 3.07 6.26
CA LEU A 77 -4.82 2.80 7.71
C LEU A 77 -4.06 1.52 8.04
N ALA A 78 -4.21 0.51 7.18
CA ALA A 78 -3.51 -0.77 7.30
C ALA A 78 -3.33 -1.40 5.92
N MET A 79 -2.33 -2.28 5.82
CA MET A 79 -2.02 -3.04 4.63
C MET A 79 -2.04 -4.54 4.96
N ILE A 80 -2.79 -5.31 4.17
CA ILE A 80 -2.87 -6.76 4.28
C ILE A 80 -2.44 -7.36 2.95
N CYS A 81 -1.41 -8.20 2.97
CA CYS A 81 -0.98 -8.90 1.76
C CYS A 81 -0.68 -10.37 1.98
N LYS A 82 -0.84 -11.16 0.93
CA LYS A 82 -0.58 -12.62 0.96
C LYS A 82 0.92 -12.91 1.02
N LYS A 83 1.71 -12.14 0.27
CA LYS A 83 3.17 -12.21 0.26
C LYS A 83 3.73 -10.80 0.44
N ALA A 84 4.16 -10.49 1.66
CA ALA A 84 4.94 -9.30 1.92
C ALA A 84 6.37 -9.52 1.41
N ASP A 85 6.88 -8.54 0.65
CA ASP A 85 8.31 -8.42 0.37
C ASP A 85 8.97 -7.47 1.39
N LEU A 86 10.30 -7.36 1.32
CA LEU A 86 11.06 -6.49 2.22
C LEU A 86 10.65 -5.02 2.06
N THR A 87 10.29 -4.59 0.85
CA THR A 87 9.89 -3.23 0.51
C THR A 87 8.62 -2.81 1.23
N VAL A 88 7.58 -3.66 1.19
CA VAL A 88 6.30 -3.43 1.87
C VAL A 88 6.51 -3.46 3.37
N ALA A 89 7.26 -4.46 3.88
CA ALA A 89 7.50 -4.61 5.31
C ALA A 89 8.25 -3.41 5.92
N THR A 90 9.34 -2.96 5.28
CA THR A 90 10.12 -1.82 5.78
C THR A 90 9.38 -0.51 5.61
N GLY A 91 8.67 -0.31 4.50
CA GLY A 91 7.85 0.88 4.28
C GLY A 91 6.74 1.04 5.33
N CYS A 92 6.13 -0.06 5.78
CA CYS A 92 5.12 -0.04 6.83
C CYS A 92 5.69 0.11 8.26
N ALA A 93 6.98 -0.15 8.46
CA ALA A 93 7.63 -0.07 9.77
C ALA A 93 8.11 1.36 10.13
N LEU A 94 8.10 2.27 9.15
CA LEU A 94 8.48 3.69 9.26
C LEU A 94 7.26 4.57 9.54
#